data_AF-A0A2U2N142-F1
#
_entry.id   AF-A0A2U2N142-F1
#
_cell.length_a   1.000
_cell.length_b   1.000
_cell.length_c   1.000
_cell.angle_alpha   90.00
_cell.angle_beta   90.00
_cell.angle_gamma   90.00
#
_symmetry.space_group_name_H-M   'P 1'
#
loop_
_entity.id
_entity.type
_entity.pdbx_description
1 polymer ?
#
loop_
_entity_poly.entity_id
_entity_poly.type
_entity_poly.pdbx_seq_one_letter_code
_entity_poly.pdbx_strand_id
1 'polypeptide(L)'
;MERTAEFGRRLAELGLLVKKDLQITDGEGRRYRLQDFRIVDEAKLAGVDDATLGELHGAGQLGWIYAHLISLGSATRLPARLAGTAGSDEQASVETTEPTP
;
A
#
# COMPACT_ATOMS: atom_id res chain seq x y z
N MET A 1 -13.77 12.30 -9.31
CA MET A 1 -13.35 11.03 -9.95
C MET A 1 -12.51 11.28 -11.20
N GLU A 2 -12.79 12.29 -12.02
CA GLU A 2 -12.09 12.52 -13.31
C GLU A 2 -10.58 12.75 -13.17
N ARG A 3 -10.14 13.58 -12.22
CA ARG A 3 -8.72 13.87 -11.96
C ARG A 3 -7.87 12.62 -11.68
N THR A 4 -8.39 11.66 -10.94
CA THR A 4 -7.67 10.41 -10.62
C THR A 4 -7.59 9.50 -11.85
N ALA A 5 -8.66 9.44 -12.66
CA ALA A 5 -8.68 8.66 -13.90
C ALA A 5 -7.73 9.25 -14.96
N GLU A 6 -7.66 10.58 -15.04
CA GLU A 6 -6.76 11.31 -15.95
C GLU A 6 -5.30 11.12 -15.54
N PHE A 7 -5.00 11.22 -14.24
CA PHE A 7 -3.69 10.89 -13.68
C PHE A 7 -3.29 9.44 -14.00
N GLY A 8 -4.20 8.48 -13.82
CA GLY A 8 -3.96 7.07 -14.15
C GLY A 8 -3.67 6.85 -15.64
N ARG A 9 -4.35 7.56 -16.54
CA ARG A 9 -4.06 7.54 -17.98
C ARG A 9 -2.69 8.12 -18.28
N ARG A 10 -2.36 9.27 -17.69
CA ARG A 10 -1.05 9.91 -17.88
C ARG A 10 0.10 9.00 -17.44
N LEU A 11 -0.02 8.36 -16.28
CA LEU A 11 0.99 7.39 -15.81
C LEU A 11 1.12 6.17 -16.74
N ALA A 12 0.01 5.73 -17.34
CA ALA A 12 0.04 4.64 -18.32
C ALA A 12 0.72 5.06 -19.63
N GLU A 13 0.43 6.27 -20.13
CA GLU A 13 1.07 6.86 -21.32
C GLU A 13 2.58 7.04 -21.14
N LEU A 14 3.00 7.47 -19.96
CA LEU A 14 4.41 7.59 -19.58
C LEU A 14 5.10 6.23 -19.34
N GLY A 15 4.36 5.12 -19.43
CA GLY A 15 4.90 3.77 -19.23
C GLY A 15 5.34 3.46 -17.80
N LEU A 16 4.93 4.29 -16.83
CA LEU A 16 5.34 4.21 -15.42
C LEU A 16 4.61 3.12 -14.64
N LEU A 17 3.50 2.60 -15.18
CA LEU A 17 2.72 1.55 -14.54
C LEU A 17 3.21 0.15 -14.92
N VAL A 18 3.34 -0.72 -13.91
CA VAL A 18 3.64 -2.15 -14.08
C VAL A 18 2.55 -3.00 -13.44
N LYS A 19 2.26 -4.15 -14.06
CA LYS A 19 1.35 -5.14 -13.49
C LYS A 19 2.06 -5.86 -12.33
N LYS A 20 1.37 -6.00 -11.20
CA LYS A 20 1.84 -6.73 -10.04
C LYS A 20 0.73 -7.65 -9.54
N ASP A 21 1.10 -8.91 -9.33
CA ASP A 21 0.25 -9.88 -8.64
C ASP A 21 0.67 -9.94 -7.19
N LEU A 22 -0.28 -9.77 -6.28
CA LEU A 22 -0.03 -9.86 -4.84
C LEU A 22 -0.73 -11.12 -4.30
N GLN A 23 0.05 -12.00 -3.69
CA GLN A 23 -0.50 -13.10 -2.90
C GLN A 23 -0.48 -12.70 -1.43
N ILE A 24 -1.67 -12.63 -0.86
CA ILE A 24 -1.91 -12.34 0.55
C ILE A 24 -2.32 -13.66 1.19
N THR A 25 -1.61 -14.10 2.22
CA THR A 25 -2.06 -15.22 3.06
C THR A 25 -2.56 -14.62 4.38
N ASP A 26 -3.77 -14.96 4.80
CA ASP A 26 -4.29 -14.52 6.09
C ASP A 26 -3.82 -15.43 7.24
N GLY A 27 -4.11 -15.02 8.48
CA GLY A 27 -3.75 -15.77 9.68
C GLY A 27 -4.41 -17.15 9.79
N GLU A 28 -5.47 -17.41 9.02
CA GLU A 28 -6.17 -18.71 8.94
C GLU A 28 -5.63 -19.60 7.81
N GLY A 29 -4.59 -19.16 7.09
CA GLY A 29 -3.96 -19.90 6.00
C GLY A 29 -4.69 -19.80 4.65
N ARG A 30 -5.72 -18.96 4.52
CA ARG A 30 -6.41 -18.71 3.24
C ARG A 30 -5.55 -17.79 2.38
N ARG A 31 -5.39 -18.17 1.11
CA ARG A 31 -4.64 -17.41 0.11
C ARG A 31 -5.57 -16.60 -0.76
N TYR A 32 -5.40 -15.30 -0.72
CA TYR A 32 -6.03 -14.34 -1.62
C TYR A 32 -5.00 -13.93 -2.67
N ARG A 33 -5.38 -14.02 -3.95
CA ARG A 33 -4.55 -13.51 -5.04
C ARG A 33 -5.22 -12.26 -5.60
N LEU A 34 -4.59 -11.11 -5.39
CA LEU A 34 -4.96 -9.88 -6.07
C LEU A 34 -4.23 -9.87 -7.42
N GLN A 35 -5.00 -10.01 -8.49
CA GLN A 35 -4.52 -10.04 -9.88
C GLN A 35 -4.83 -8.71 -10.56
N ASP A 36 -4.09 -8.40 -11.62
CA ASP A 36 -4.28 -7.21 -12.47
C ASP A 36 -4.13 -5.85 -11.76
N PHE A 37 -3.41 -5.82 -10.64
CA PHE A 37 -3.11 -4.56 -9.97
C PHE A 37 -1.98 -3.82 -10.71
N ARG A 38 -2.16 -2.52 -10.97
CA ARG A 38 -1.14 -1.67 -11.59
C ARG A 38 -0.52 -0.77 -10.54
N ILE A 39 0.80 -0.79 -10.46
CA ILE A 39 1.59 0.03 -9.53
C ILE A 39 2.55 0.91 -10.30
N VAL A 40 2.90 2.07 -9.73
CA VAL A 40 4.04 2.83 -10.24
C VAL A 40 5.33 2.06 -9.95
N ASP A 41 6.19 1.97 -10.96
CA ASP A 41 7.53 1.41 -10.84
C ASP A 41 8.54 2.52 -10.50
N GLU A 42 9.22 2.37 -9.36
CA GLU A 42 10.18 3.36 -8.86
C GLU A 42 11.42 3.48 -9.73
N ALA A 43 11.90 2.37 -10.33
CA ALA A 43 13.05 2.40 -11.21
C ALA A 43 12.72 3.12 -12.52
N LYS A 44 11.50 2.92 -13.05
CA LYS A 44 11.02 3.68 -14.20
C LYS A 44 10.84 5.16 -13.89
N LEU A 45 10.31 5.49 -12.71
CA LEU A 45 10.16 6.88 -12.26
C LEU A 45 11.52 7.58 -12.14
N ALA A 46 12.55 6.89 -11.64
CA ALA A 46 13.90 7.41 -11.53
C ALA A 46 14.59 7.62 -12.89
N GLY A 47 14.14 6.93 -13.94
CA GLY A 47 14.65 7.06 -15.30
C GLY A 47 13.87 8.03 -16.19
N VAL A 48 12.90 8.76 -15.64
CA VAL A 48 12.13 9.78 -16.37
C VAL A 48 13.03 10.95 -16.75
N ASP A 49 12.89 11.46 -17.97
CA ASP A 49 13.64 12.63 -18.43
C ASP A 49 13.20 13.94 -17.73
N ASP A 50 14.08 14.94 -17.73
CA ASP A 50 13.86 16.22 -17.04
C ASP A 50 12.61 16.98 -17.54
N ALA A 51 12.26 16.85 -18.82
CA ALA A 51 11.10 17.56 -19.37
C ALA A 51 9.81 16.95 -18.82
N THR A 52 9.68 15.63 -18.88
CA THR A 52 8.57 14.89 -18.30
C THR A 52 8.50 15.11 -16.78
N LEU A 53 9.66 15.12 -16.09
CA LEU A 53 9.71 15.39 -14.65
C LEU A 53 9.20 16.81 -14.32
N GLY A 54 9.58 17.80 -15.14
CA GLY A 54 9.11 19.18 -15.03
C GLY A 54 7.59 19.31 -15.20
N GLU A 55 7.01 18.58 -16.15
CA GLU A 55 5.56 18.53 -16.34
C GLU A 55 4.83 17.92 -15.15
N LEU A 56 5.33 16.77 -14.64
CA LEU A 56 4.76 16.10 -13.47
C LEU A 56 4.83 16.99 -12.22
N HIS A 57 5.91 17.74 -12.06
CA HIS A 57 6.08 18.70 -10.97
C HIS A 57 5.12 19.90 -11.11
N GLY A 58 5.06 20.51 -12.29
CA GLY A 58 4.19 21.66 -12.57
C GLY A 58 2.70 21.32 -12.43
N ALA A 59 2.31 20.08 -12.73
CA ALA A 59 0.96 19.58 -12.53
C ALA A 59 0.64 19.16 -11.09
N GLY A 60 1.62 19.19 -10.17
CA GLY A 60 1.46 18.74 -8.79
C GLY A 60 1.26 17.22 -8.65
N GLN A 61 1.62 16.44 -9.67
CA GLN A 61 1.35 15.01 -9.76
C GLN A 61 2.39 14.16 -9.01
N LEU A 62 3.63 14.67 -8.84
CA LEU A 62 4.69 13.98 -8.10
C LEU A 62 4.26 13.56 -6.68
N GLY A 63 3.56 14.45 -5.96
CA GLY A 63 3.08 14.13 -4.61
C GLY A 63 2.12 12.94 -4.60
N TRP A 64 1.28 12.80 -5.62
CA TRP A 64 0.36 11.65 -5.75
C TRP A 64 1.09 10.36 -6.12
N ILE A 65 2.14 10.46 -6.94
CA ILE A 65 3.00 9.33 -7.28
C ILE A 65 3.65 8.76 -6.02
N TYR A 66 4.29 9.61 -5.21
CA TYR A 66 4.94 9.15 -3.97
C TYR A 66 3.92 8.64 -2.94
N ALA A 67 2.76 9.30 -2.80
CA ALA A 67 1.68 8.80 -1.94
C ALA A 67 1.23 7.39 -2.36
N HIS A 68 1.13 7.13 -3.67
CA HIS A 68 0.77 5.83 -4.21
C HIS A 68 1.83 4.75 -3.88
N LEU A 69 3.13 5.07 -4.05
CA LEU A 69 4.23 4.16 -3.70
C LEU A 69 4.24 3.81 -2.20
N ILE A 70 4.07 4.81 -1.33
CA ILE A 70 4.07 4.64 0.14
C ILE A 70 2.88 3.80 0.61
N SER A 71 1.70 4.05 0.03
CA SER A 71 0.48 3.27 0.34
C SER A 71 0.68 1.78 0.05
N LEU A 72 1.32 1.44 -1.09
CA LEU A 72 1.57 0.06 -1.48
C LEU A 72 2.66 -0.64 -0.66
N GLY A 73 3.74 0.07 -0.32
CA GLY A 73 4.76 -0.43 0.61
C GLY A 73 4.19 -0.72 2.01
N SER A 74 3.10 -0.04 2.38
CA SER A 74 2.35 -0.30 3.61
C SER A 74 1.34 -1.44 3.45
N ALA A 75 0.71 -1.58 2.28
CA ALA A 75 -0.25 -2.65 1.98
C ALA A 75 0.41 -4.04 1.92
N THR A 76 1.65 -4.17 1.44
CA THR A 76 2.39 -5.44 1.49
C THR A 76 2.68 -5.90 2.92
N ARG A 77 2.76 -4.96 3.87
CA ARG A 77 2.95 -5.23 5.30
C ARG A 77 1.64 -5.47 6.06
N LEU A 78 0.49 -5.16 5.45
CA LEU A 78 -0.83 -5.30 6.06
C LEU A 78 -1.15 -6.75 6.47
N PRO A 79 -0.90 -7.81 5.66
CA PRO A 79 -1.11 -9.19 6.11
C PRO A 79 -0.29 -9.54 7.36
N ALA A 80 0.96 -9.09 7.46
CA ALA A 80 1.78 -9.31 8.64
C ALA A 80 1.21 -8.62 9.89
N ARG A 81 0.63 -7.41 9.74
CA ARG A 81 -0.04 -6.68 10.83
C ARG A 81 -1.35 -7.33 11.25
N LEU A 82 -2.17 -7.77 10.28
CA LEU A 82 -3.43 -8.47 10.54
C LEU A 82 -3.20 -9.82 11.23
N ALA A 83 -2.14 -10.53 10.87
CA ALA A 83 -1.72 -11.75 11.56
C ALA A 83 -1.20 -11.48 12.98
N GLY A 84 -0.55 -10.34 13.22
CA GLY A 84 -0.06 -9.93 14.55
C GLY A 84 -1.15 -9.44 15.51
N THR A 85 -2.29 -8.95 15.01
CA THR A 85 -3.45 -8.55 15.84
C THR A 85 -4.34 -9.72 16.27
N ALA A 86 -4.14 -10.93 15.76
CA ALA A 86 -4.92 -12.12 16.13
C ALA A 86 -4.46 -12.79 17.45
N GLY A 87 -3.69 -12.10 18.29
CA GLY A 87 -3.11 -12.70 19.50
C GLY A 87 -2.67 -11.69 20.57
N SER A 88 -3.45 -10.63 20.80
CA SER A 88 -3.17 -9.69 21.91
C SER A 88 -4.44 -9.06 22.48
N ASP A 89 -5.41 -9.91 22.85
CA ASP A 89 -6.48 -9.57 23.80
C ASP A 89 -6.56 -10.70 24.85
N GLU A 90 -5.49 -10.87 25.62
CA GLU A 90 -5.53 -11.64 26.88
C GLU A 90 -4.42 -11.08 27.80
N GLN A 91 -4.65 -9.89 28.33
CA GLN A 91 -4.08 -9.50 29.62
C GLN A 91 -5.22 -9.18 30.57
N ALA A 92 -5.81 -10.27 31.08
CA ALA A 92 -6.00 -10.50 32.50
C ALA A 92 -6.52 -9.30 33.30
N SER A 93 -7.83 -9.12 33.25
CA SER A 93 -8.59 -8.71 34.43
C SER A 93 -8.44 -9.80 35.49
N VAL A 94 -7.59 -9.59 36.49
CA VAL A 94 -7.68 -10.34 37.75
C VAL A 94 -7.98 -9.32 38.85
N GLU A 95 -9.27 -9.25 39.10
CA GLU A 95 -9.96 -8.90 40.33
C GLU A 95 -9.14 -9.29 41.58
N THR A 96 -8.52 -8.30 42.23
CA THR A 96 -8.03 -8.45 43.60
C THR A 96 -9.20 -8.19 44.54
N THR A 97 -10.04 -9.20 44.77
CA THR A 97 -10.84 -9.26 45.99
C THR A 97 -10.02 -9.92 47.08
N GLU A 98 -9.77 -9.16 48.16
CA GLU A 98 -9.36 -9.68 49.47
C GLU A 98 -10.26 -10.85 49.89
N PRO A 99 -9.69 -11.82 50.64
CA PRO A 99 -10.15 -11.94 52.02
C PRO A 99 -9.04 -12.33 53.03
N THR A 100 -9.14 -11.70 54.20
CA THR A 100 -8.54 -12.08 55.49
C THR A 100 -9.08 -13.45 55.98
N PRO A 101 -8.30 -14.20 56.75
CA PRO A 101 -8.59 -14.28 58.20
C PRO A 101 -7.36 -14.11 59.10
#